data_AF-A0A2V5KB11-F1
#
_entry.id   AF-A0A2V5KB11-F1
#
_cell.length_a   1.000
_cell.length_b   1.000
_cell.length_c   1.000
_cell.angle_alpha   90.00
_cell.angle_beta   90.00
_cell.angle_gamma   90.00
#
_symmetry.space_group_name_H-M   'P 1'
#
loop_
_entity.id
_entity.type
_entity.pdbx_description
1 polymer ?
#
loop_
_entity_poly.entity_id
_entity_poly.type
_entity_poly.pdbx_seq_one_letter_code
_entity_poly.pdbx_strand_id
1 'polypeptide(L)'
;MKPTSLIVRNHTRFPLTDCNYHSVTLKDYRSHCAKPLAPSFRDISCQYFQKEARRDFVGEAILFSILVITAAVPLVSGAYAVIELCRAFGQL
;
A
#
# COMPACT_ATOMS: atom_id res chain seq x y z
N MET A 1 35.23 -25.95 37.60
CA MET A 1 35.89 -25.11 36.57
C MET A 1 34.83 -24.22 35.95
N LYS A 2 35.08 -22.91 35.83
CA LYS A 2 34.13 -21.92 35.30
C LYS A 2 34.54 -21.56 33.87
N PRO A 3 33.68 -21.73 32.85
CA PRO A 3 33.97 -21.14 31.56
C PRO A 3 33.45 -19.69 31.56
N THR A 4 34.39 -18.78 31.40
CA THR A 4 34.19 -17.35 31.14
C THR A 4 33.53 -17.18 29.78
N SER A 5 32.35 -16.56 29.73
CA SER A 5 31.71 -16.17 28.46
C SER A 5 32.38 -14.90 27.93
N LEU A 6 33.03 -15.00 26.77
CA LEU A 6 33.47 -13.83 26.02
C LEU A 6 32.26 -13.24 25.28
N ILE A 7 31.73 -12.14 25.79
CA ILE A 7 30.71 -11.35 25.11
C ILE A 7 31.41 -10.54 24.02
N VAL A 8 31.35 -11.01 22.78
CA VAL A 8 31.64 -10.17 21.61
C VAL A 8 30.37 -9.37 21.30
N ARG A 9 30.37 -8.11 21.76
CA ARG A 9 29.32 -7.14 21.50
C ARG A 9 29.59 -6.45 20.17
N ASN A 10 29.03 -6.97 19.08
CA ASN A 10 28.95 -6.21 17.82
C ASN A 10 27.56 -5.61 17.66
N HIS A 11 27.49 -4.33 18.02
CA HIS A 11 26.46 -3.40 17.52
C HIS A 11 26.57 -3.32 15.99
N THR A 12 25.43 -3.16 15.32
CA THR A 12 25.21 -3.01 13.86
C THR A 12 24.86 -4.30 13.10
N ARG A 13 23.61 -4.76 13.24
CA ARG A 13 22.86 -5.30 12.09
C ARG A 13 21.36 -5.10 12.31
N PHE A 14 20.72 -4.61 11.26
CA PHE A 14 19.28 -4.59 10.98
C PHE A 14 18.58 -5.88 11.45
N PRO A 15 17.25 -5.83 11.72
CA PRO A 15 16.61 -6.76 12.65
C PRO A 15 16.97 -8.20 12.31
N LEU A 16 17.47 -8.92 13.33
CA LEU A 16 17.60 -10.37 13.29
C LEU A 16 16.19 -10.96 13.14
N THR A 17 15.69 -11.01 11.91
CA THR A 17 14.73 -12.04 11.53
C THR A 17 15.50 -13.34 11.55
N ASP A 18 15.66 -13.89 12.75
CA ASP A 18 16.06 -15.26 12.97
C ASP A 18 14.86 -16.15 12.59
N CYS A 19 14.51 -16.12 11.31
CA CYS A 19 13.48 -16.96 10.73
C CYS A 19 14.10 -18.32 10.42
N ASN A 20 14.56 -19.00 11.46
CA ASN A 20 14.79 -20.44 11.42
C ASN A 20 13.44 -21.16 11.41
N TYR A 21 12.75 -21.13 10.27
CA TYR A 21 11.59 -21.98 10.06
C TYR A 21 12.06 -23.41 9.85
N HIS A 22 12.20 -24.15 10.95
CA HIS A 22 12.25 -25.61 10.89
C HIS A 22 10.82 -26.14 10.81
N SER A 23 10.45 -26.69 9.64
CA SER A 23 9.29 -27.55 9.56
C SER A 23 9.56 -28.76 10.45
N VAL A 24 8.88 -28.83 11.60
CA VAL A 24 8.94 -29.98 12.51
C VAL A 24 8.41 -31.19 11.75
N THR A 25 9.30 -32.01 11.20
CA THR A 25 8.96 -33.35 10.73
C THR A 25 8.73 -34.21 11.96
N LEU A 26 7.50 -34.13 12.49
CA LEU A 26 7.01 -34.98 13.56
C LEU A 26 6.79 -36.36 12.95
N LYS A 27 7.84 -37.17 12.99
CA LYS A 27 7.92 -38.46 12.28
C LYS A 27 6.86 -39.47 12.73
N ASP A 28 6.18 -39.24 13.86
CA ASP A 28 5.25 -40.22 14.45
C ASP A 28 3.92 -39.66 14.99
N TYR A 29 3.47 -38.47 14.59
CA TYR A 29 2.14 -37.98 15.01
C TYR A 29 1.14 -37.97 13.85
N ARG A 30 0.27 -38.98 13.88
CA ARG A 30 -0.89 -39.12 12.98
C ARG A 30 -1.95 -38.07 13.36
N SER A 31 -1.75 -36.82 12.98
CA SER A 31 -2.76 -35.78 13.16
C SER A 31 -3.89 -36.02 12.16
N HIS A 32 -5.04 -36.43 12.69
CA HIS A 32 -6.30 -36.21 11.99
C HIS A 32 -6.39 -34.73 11.66
N CYS A 33 -6.55 -34.47 10.36
CA CYS A 33 -6.78 -33.21 9.67
C CYS A 33 -7.43 -32.11 10.53
N ALA A 34 -6.63 -31.40 11.32
CA ALA A 34 -7.02 -30.18 12.00
C ALA A 34 -5.91 -29.16 11.75
N LYS A 35 -5.86 -28.65 10.53
CA LYS A 35 -5.19 -27.39 10.26
C LYS A 35 -6.20 -26.29 10.59
N PRO A 36 -6.07 -25.51 11.68
CA PRO A 36 -6.49 -24.13 11.56
C PRO A 36 -5.48 -23.54 10.58
N LEU A 37 -5.88 -23.40 9.31
CA LEU A 37 -5.08 -22.63 8.36
C LEU A 37 -4.91 -21.26 9.01
N ALA A 38 -3.73 -20.98 9.57
CA ALA A 38 -3.33 -19.62 9.87
C ALA A 38 -3.62 -18.85 8.57
N PRO A 39 -4.47 -17.81 8.61
CA PRO A 39 -4.86 -17.11 7.39
C PRO A 39 -3.57 -16.71 6.70
N SER A 40 -3.42 -17.19 5.46
CA SER A 40 -2.24 -16.89 4.66
C SER A 40 -2.02 -15.38 4.71
N PHE A 41 -0.76 -14.92 4.74
CA PHE A 41 -0.48 -13.49 4.64
C PHE A 41 -1.20 -12.84 3.44
N ARG A 42 -1.47 -13.62 2.38
CA ARG A 42 -2.32 -13.20 1.25
C ARG A 42 -3.77 -12.93 1.62
N ASP A 43 -4.35 -13.73 2.52
CA ASP A 43 -5.74 -13.62 2.93
C ASP A 43 -5.96 -12.42 3.85
N ILE A 44 -5.02 -12.18 4.78
CA ILE A 44 -5.02 -11.01 5.66
C ILE A 44 -4.84 -9.72 4.85
N SER A 45 -3.86 -9.69 3.94
CA SER A 45 -3.65 -8.53 3.07
C SER A 45 -4.84 -8.30 2.15
N CYS A 46 -5.42 -9.35 1.56
CA CYS A 46 -6.60 -9.21 0.69
C CYS A 46 -7.81 -8.65 1.45
N GLN A 47 -8.07 -9.10 2.68
CA GLN A 47 -9.14 -8.55 3.51
C GLN A 47 -8.90 -7.08 3.88
N TYR A 48 -7.66 -6.69 4.18
CA TYR A 48 -7.29 -5.29 4.44
C TYR A 48 -7.48 -4.41 3.19
N PHE A 49 -7.01 -4.85 2.03
CA PHE A 49 -7.20 -4.11 0.77
C PHE A 49 -8.67 -4.04 0.35
N GLN A 50 -9.47 -5.08 0.61
CA GLN A 50 -10.89 -5.07 0.27
C GLN A 50 -11.74 -4.17 1.17
N LYS A 51 -11.48 -4.17 2.48
CA LYS A 51 -12.29 -3.38 3.43
C LYS A 51 -11.77 -1.96 3.63
N GLU A 52 -10.46 -1.79 3.78
CA GLU A 52 -9.87 -0.51 4.17
C GLU A 52 -9.46 0.31 2.95
N ALA A 53 -8.72 -0.29 2.01
CA ALA A 53 -8.16 0.46 0.88
C ALA A 53 -9.21 0.93 -0.15
N ARG A 54 -10.34 0.24 -0.28
CA ARG A 54 -11.42 0.67 -1.19
C ARG A 54 -12.09 1.97 -0.74
N ARG A 55 -12.28 2.17 0.57
CA ARG A 55 -12.92 3.38 1.09
C ARG A 55 -12.02 4.60 0.94
N ASP A 56 -10.74 4.42 1.23
CA ASP A 56 -9.72 5.47 1.08
C ASP A 56 -9.57 5.88 -0.40
N PHE A 57 -9.52 4.89 -1.30
CA PHE A 57 -9.43 5.15 -2.74
C PHE A 57 -10.65 5.88 -3.32
N VAL A 58 -11.87 5.53 -2.88
CA VAL A 58 -13.09 6.22 -3.37
C VAL A 58 -13.14 7.66 -2.87
N GLY A 59 -12.76 7.91 -1.62
CA GLY A 59 -12.68 9.28 -1.09
C GLY A 59 -11.67 10.13 -1.86
N GLU A 60 -10.47 9.58 -2.09
CA GLU A 60 -9.41 10.25 -2.84
C GLU A 60 -9.82 10.53 -4.30
N ALA A 61 -10.47 9.57 -4.96
CA ALA A 61 -10.96 9.74 -6.33
C ALA A 61 -12.05 10.84 -6.44
N ILE A 62 -12.92 10.95 -5.44
CA ILE A 62 -13.92 12.02 -5.38
C ILE A 62 -13.23 13.38 -5.22
N LEU A 63 -12.28 13.50 -4.28
CA LEU A 63 -11.52 14.74 -4.07
C LEU A 63 -10.76 15.16 -5.33
N PHE A 64 -10.06 14.21 -5.96
CA PHE A 64 -9.36 14.45 -7.22
C PHE A 64 -10.32 14.93 -8.32
N SER A 65 -11.50 14.32 -8.43
CA SER A 65 -12.52 14.73 -9.41
C SER A 65 -13.01 16.16 -9.17
N ILE A 66 -13.24 16.55 -7.91
CA ILE A 66 -13.62 17.91 -7.53
C ILE A 66 -12.52 18.91 -7.94
N LEU A 67 -11.25 18.58 -7.69
CA LEU A 67 -10.11 19.41 -8.09
C LEU A 67 -10.05 19.58 -9.61
N VAL A 68 -10.20 18.50 -10.37
CA VAL A 68 -10.20 18.53 -11.84
C VAL A 68 -11.34 19.42 -12.37
N ILE A 69 -12.56 19.26 -11.87
CA ILE A 69 -13.71 20.08 -12.29
C ILE A 69 -13.46 21.55 -11.94
N THR A 70 -12.99 21.82 -10.72
CA THR A 70 -12.70 23.19 -10.26
C THR A 70 -11.62 23.86 -11.10
N ALA A 71 -10.59 23.12 -11.50
CA ALA A 71 -9.54 23.62 -12.38
C ALA A 71 -10.00 23.78 -13.84
N ALA A 72 -10.93 22.96 -14.31
CA ALA A 72 -11.45 23.04 -15.68
C ALA A 72 -12.27 24.30 -15.94
N VAL A 73 -13.05 24.78 -14.95
CA VAL A 73 -13.89 25.98 -15.08
C VAL A 73 -13.13 27.22 -15.55
N PRO A 74 -12.04 27.67 -14.89
CA PRO A 74 -11.28 28.83 -15.36
C PRO A 74 -10.57 28.58 -16.69
N LEU A 75 -10.16 27.34 -17.00
CA LEU A 75 -9.53 27.01 -18.28
C LEU A 75 -10.50 27.17 -19.46
N VAL A 76 -11.73 26.66 -19.32
CA VAL A 76 -12.76 26.79 -20.37
C VAL A 76 -13.14 28.27 -20.55
N SER A 77 -13.33 28.99 -19.44
CA SER A 77 -13.62 30.43 -19.48
C SER A 77 -12.50 31.22 -20.16
N GLY A 78 -11.24 30.93 -19.81
CA GLY A 78 -10.07 31.54 -20.43
C GLY A 78 -9.97 31.21 -21.93
N ALA A 79 -10.20 29.96 -22.31
CA ALA A 79 -10.21 29.54 -23.71
C ALA A 79 -11.28 30.28 -24.52
N TYR A 80 -12.49 30.45 -23.96
CA TYR A 80 -13.56 31.22 -24.59
C TYR A 80 -13.14 32.68 -24.81
N ALA A 81 -12.57 33.32 -23.80
CA ALA A 81 -12.09 34.70 -23.91
C ALA A 81 -10.99 34.87 -24.97
N VAL A 82 -10.07 33.91 -25.08
CA VAL A 82 -9.03 33.92 -26.12
C VAL A 82 -9.63 33.78 -27.51
N ILE A 83 -10.59 32.85 -27.70
CA ILE A 83 -11.28 32.68 -28.98
C ILE A 83 -12.02 33.96 -29.39
N GLU A 84 -12.72 34.59 -28.45
CA GLU A 84 -13.42 35.85 -28.69
C GLU A 84 -12.46 36.98 -29.08
N LEU A 85 -11.31 37.07 -28.40
CA LEU A 85 -10.27 38.03 -28.73
C LEU A 85 -9.72 37.82 -30.14
N CYS A 86 -9.37 36.57 -30.49
CA CYS A 86 -8.91 36.23 -31.83
C CYS A 86 -9.94 36.59 -32.90
N ARG A 87 -11.23 36.32 -32.63
CA ARG A 87 -12.32 36.70 -33.55
C ARG A 87 -12.42 38.22 -33.69
N ALA A 88 -12.34 38.97 -32.60
CA ALA A 88 -12.42 40.43 -32.63
C ALA A 88 -11.29 41.04 -33.48
N PHE A 89 -10.06 40.53 -33.34
CA PHE A 89 -8.93 40.99 -34.15
C PHE A 89 -8.96 40.48 -35.60
N GLY A 90 -9.50 39.29 -35.86
CA GLY A 90 -9.63 38.76 -37.22
C GLY A 90 -10.77 39.37 -38.04
N GLN A 91 -11.69 40.10 -37.40
CA GLN A 91 -12.74 40.87 -38.07
C GLN A 91 -12.39 42.36 -38.27
N LEU A 92 -11.20 42.78 -37.82
CA LEU A 92 -10.59 44.08 -38.09
C LEU A 92 -9.74 44.01 -39.35
#